data_AF-A0A3P6TBJ5-F1
#
_entry.id   AF-A0A3P6TBJ5-F1
#
_cell.length_a   1.000
_cell.length_b   1.000
_cell.length_c   1.000
_cell.angle_alpha   90.00
_cell.angle_beta   90.00
_cell.angle_gamma   90.00
#
_symmetry.space_group_name_H-M   'P 1'
#
loop_
_entity.id
_entity.type
_entity.pdbx_description
1 polymer ?
#
loop_
_entity_poly.entity_id
_entity_poly.type
_entity_poly.pdbx_seq_one_letter_code
_entity_poly.pdbx_strand_id
1 'polypeptide(L)'
;HKGARTGSSCTRFGSAEAASTIDSFLARFLQQPHDREYADLCMLPELTEQTLLDNLKDRFNSGHIYTYIGPILVAVNPFSFFPIYNPKYARLYSQSRKLGSLPPHIFAIADVTYHNGESGSGKTESTNHLISHLTSLSQKGTSACSSETTLLNAGPVLEVGHRG
;
A
#
# COMPACT_ATOMS: atom_id res chain seq x y z
N HIS A 1 -5.52 39.84 51.75
CA HIS A 1 -6.02 38.53 51.26
C HIS A 1 -5.80 38.47 49.75
N LYS A 2 -4.65 37.95 49.26
CA LYS A 2 -4.34 36.55 48.93
C LYS A 2 -5.38 35.87 48.01
N GLY A 3 -4.96 35.61 46.78
CA GLY A 3 -5.66 34.76 45.81
C GLY A 3 -4.91 34.60 44.48
N ALA A 4 -3.63 34.22 44.52
CA ALA A 4 -2.87 33.76 43.34
C ALA A 4 -2.86 32.23 43.31
N ARG A 5 -3.20 31.62 42.16
CA ARG A 5 -2.92 30.21 41.80
C ARG A 5 -2.92 30.10 40.26
N THR A 6 -1.73 30.21 39.65
CA THR A 6 -0.89 29.12 39.12
C THR A 6 -1.39 28.56 37.79
N GLY A 7 -0.72 28.99 36.72
CA GLY A 7 -0.86 28.39 35.39
C GLY A 7 -0.32 26.97 35.36
N SER A 8 -1.11 26.06 34.81
CA SER A 8 -0.63 24.75 34.36
C SER A 8 0.08 24.92 33.03
N SER A 9 1.40 25.12 33.10
CA SER A 9 2.28 24.91 31.95
C SER A 9 2.32 23.42 31.66
N CYS A 10 1.47 22.98 30.74
CA CYS A 10 1.53 21.64 30.18
C CYS A 10 2.86 21.51 29.43
N THR A 11 3.81 20.77 30.00
CA THR A 11 5.13 20.51 29.45
C THR A 11 4.99 19.73 28.14
N ARG A 12 5.07 20.44 27.00
CA ARG A 12 5.44 19.88 25.69
C ARG A 12 6.92 19.47 25.73
N PHE A 13 7.22 18.33 26.34
CA PHE A 13 8.53 17.68 26.22
C PHE A 13 8.30 16.33 25.53
N GLY A 14 8.56 16.28 24.23
CA GLY A 14 8.44 15.04 23.45
C GLY A 14 8.44 15.20 21.93
N SER A 15 8.25 16.40 21.37
CA SER A 15 8.03 16.53 19.92
C SER A 15 9.30 16.74 19.09
N ALA A 16 10.36 17.37 19.63
CA ALA A 16 11.53 17.75 18.84
C ALA A 16 12.49 16.57 18.60
N GLU A 17 12.81 15.78 19.63
CA GLU A 17 13.70 14.62 19.49
C GLU A 17 13.08 13.50 18.65
N ALA A 18 11.80 13.17 18.87
CA ALA A 18 11.10 12.16 18.09
C ALA A 18 10.99 12.54 16.60
N ALA A 19 10.78 13.83 16.29
CA ALA A 19 10.77 14.32 14.92
C ALA A 19 12.15 14.18 14.25
N SER A 20 13.24 14.47 14.98
CA SER A 20 14.61 14.29 14.49
C SER A 20 14.94 12.84 14.16
N THR A 21 14.48 11.89 14.98
CA THR A 21 14.67 10.45 14.75
C THR A 21 13.90 9.96 13.53
N ILE A 22 12.67 10.43 13.34
CA ILE A 22 11.87 10.10 12.16
C ILE A 22 12.53 10.68 10.91
N ASP A 23 12.91 11.96 10.93
CA ASP A 23 13.52 12.62 9.76
C ASP A 23 14.85 11.95 9.37
N SER A 24 15.64 11.49 10.35
CA SER A 24 16.86 10.68 10.11
C SER A 24 16.55 9.32 9.50
N PHE A 25 15.51 8.63 9.97
CA PHE A 25 15.04 7.38 9.40
C PHE A 25 14.55 7.57 7.95
N LEU A 26 13.80 8.65 7.69
CA LEU A 26 13.31 8.98 6.34
C LEU A 26 14.48 9.24 5.38
N ALA A 27 15.49 10.01 5.80
CA ALA A 27 16.67 10.26 4.98
C ALA A 27 17.37 8.95 4.58
N ARG A 28 17.55 8.03 5.53
CA ARG A 28 18.14 6.72 5.27
C ARG A 28 17.27 5.85 4.36
N PHE A 29 15.95 5.85 4.54
CA PHE A 29 15.05 5.08 3.67
C PHE A 29 15.10 5.58 2.23
N LEU A 30 15.18 6.91 2.02
CA LEU A 30 15.19 7.49 0.67
C LEU A 30 16.49 7.21 -0.08
N GLN A 31 17.60 7.03 0.64
CA GLN A 31 18.92 6.83 0.05
C GLN A 31 19.20 5.42 -0.48
N GLN A 32 18.19 4.53 -0.60
CA GLN A 32 18.35 3.10 -0.97
C GLN A 32 19.49 2.89 -1.98
N PRO A 33 20.70 2.50 -1.52
CA PRO A 33 21.86 2.45 -2.38
C PRO A 33 21.68 1.35 -3.43
N HIS A 34 22.09 1.63 -4.66
CA HIS A 34 21.88 0.72 -5.80
C HIS A 34 22.94 -0.38 -5.92
N ASP A 35 23.87 -0.48 -4.98
CA ASP A 35 25.08 -1.29 -5.14
C ASP A 35 24.85 -2.80 -4.92
N ARG A 36 23.70 -3.23 -4.38
CA ARG A 36 23.43 -4.66 -4.12
C ARG A 36 22.02 -5.14 -4.50
N GLU A 37 21.04 -4.25 -4.56
CA GLU A 37 19.64 -4.59 -4.68
C GLU A 37 18.91 -3.71 -5.70
N TYR A 38 17.88 -4.28 -6.33
CA TYR A 38 17.05 -3.55 -7.28
C TYR A 38 15.70 -3.23 -6.65
N ALA A 39 15.37 -1.94 -6.60
CA ALA A 39 14.05 -1.46 -6.18
C ALA A 39 12.92 -1.90 -7.12
N ASP A 40 13.23 -2.19 -8.37
CA ASP A 40 12.33 -2.77 -9.37
C ASP A 40 12.94 -4.05 -9.95
N LEU A 41 12.26 -5.18 -9.76
CA LEU A 41 12.73 -6.49 -10.25
C LEU A 41 12.81 -6.55 -11.78
N CYS A 42 12.08 -5.69 -12.50
CA CYS A 42 12.18 -5.59 -13.95
C CYS A 42 13.53 -5.05 -14.44
N MET A 43 14.34 -4.48 -13.53
CA MET A 43 15.67 -3.96 -13.83
C MET A 43 16.79 -4.99 -13.58
N LEU A 44 16.45 -6.20 -13.13
CA LEU A 44 17.41 -7.28 -12.96
C LEU A 44 18.02 -7.69 -14.33
N PRO A 45 19.33 -7.95 -14.41
CA PRO A 45 19.96 -8.41 -15.65
C PRO A 45 19.40 -9.73 -16.16
N GLU A 46 19.06 -10.63 -15.24
CA GLU A 46 18.42 -11.91 -15.52
C GLU A 46 17.30 -12.12 -14.50
N LEU A 47 16.08 -12.37 -14.97
CA LEU A 47 14.92 -12.61 -14.12
C LEU A 47 14.69 -14.12 -13.97
N THR A 48 15.32 -14.71 -12.95
CA THR A 48 15.14 -16.10 -12.53
C THR A 48 14.49 -16.16 -11.15
N GLU A 49 13.95 -17.32 -10.77
CA GLU A 49 13.42 -17.52 -9.41
C GLU A 49 14.50 -17.24 -8.35
N GLN A 50 15.73 -17.71 -8.59
CA GLN A 50 16.85 -17.52 -7.67
C GLN A 50 17.21 -16.04 -7.50
N THR A 51 17.42 -15.31 -8.60
CA THR A 51 17.78 -13.88 -8.57
C THR A 51 16.66 -13.01 -7.97
N LEU A 52 15.40 -13.37 -8.21
CA LEU A 52 14.24 -12.73 -7.59
C LEU A 52 14.24 -12.92 -6.07
N LEU A 53 14.42 -14.15 -5.60
CA LEU A 53 14.44 -14.47 -4.18
C LEU A 53 15.62 -13.81 -3.46
N ASP A 54 16.80 -13.83 -4.08
CA ASP A 54 18.00 -13.22 -3.52
C ASP A 54 17.82 -11.70 -3.36
N ASN A 55 17.29 -11.02 -4.38
CA ASN A 55 17.03 -9.59 -4.28
C ASN A 55 15.95 -9.27 -3.21
N LEU A 56 14.85 -10.03 -3.15
CA LEU A 56 13.84 -9.84 -2.11
C LEU A 56 14.41 -10.04 -0.70
N LYS A 57 15.26 -11.04 -0.52
CA LYS A 57 15.94 -11.35 0.74
C LYS A 57 16.89 -10.22 1.15
N ASP A 58 17.71 -9.73 0.22
CA ASP A 58 18.65 -8.65 0.49
C ASP A 58 17.92 -7.34 0.82
N ARG A 59 16.86 -7.01 0.07
CA ARG A 59 15.98 -5.88 0.38
C ARG A 59 15.37 -6.01 1.77
N PHE A 60 14.83 -7.17 2.11
CA PHE A 60 14.24 -7.41 3.43
C PHE A 60 15.28 -7.22 4.55
N ASN A 61 16.49 -7.76 4.37
CA ASN A 61 17.59 -7.61 5.32
C ASN A 61 18.05 -6.15 5.47
N SER A 62 17.98 -5.36 4.40
CA SER A 62 18.23 -3.90 4.42
C SER A 62 17.08 -3.08 5.03
N GLY A 63 15.98 -3.72 5.41
CA GLY A 63 14.78 -3.07 5.95
C GLY A 63 13.91 -2.44 4.85
N HIS A 64 13.91 -3.00 3.65
CA HIS A 64 13.13 -2.52 2.51
C HIS A 64 12.02 -3.54 2.23
N ILE A 65 10.87 -3.33 2.84
CA ILE A 65 9.76 -4.29 2.81
C ILE A 65 8.92 -4.23 1.54
N TYR A 66 9.13 -3.21 0.71
CA TYR A 66 8.41 -3.00 -0.55
C TYR A 66 9.36 -3.07 -1.74
N THR A 67 8.91 -3.70 -2.82
CA THR A 67 9.69 -3.88 -4.06
C THR A 67 8.76 -3.76 -5.26
N TYR A 68 9.16 -3.03 -6.30
CA TYR A 68 8.41 -2.95 -7.55
C TYR A 68 8.64 -4.19 -8.43
N ILE A 69 7.61 -4.52 -9.20
CA ILE A 69 7.68 -5.39 -10.38
C ILE A 69 6.90 -4.66 -11.47
N GLY A 70 7.56 -3.69 -12.11
CA GLY A 70 6.88 -2.74 -13.00
C GLY A 70 5.72 -2.01 -12.27
N PRO A 71 4.45 -2.19 -12.68
CA PRO A 71 3.31 -1.54 -12.02
C PRO A 71 2.86 -2.22 -10.72
N ILE A 72 3.37 -3.41 -10.41
CA ILE A 72 2.98 -4.19 -9.24
C ILE A 72 3.90 -3.83 -8.07
N LEU A 73 3.35 -3.81 -6.85
CA LEU A 73 4.10 -3.62 -5.61
C LEU A 73 4.04 -4.91 -4.79
N VAL A 74 5.19 -5.50 -4.52
CA VAL A 74 5.35 -6.65 -3.63
C VAL A 74 5.73 -6.18 -2.24
N ALA A 75 5.10 -6.76 -1.22
CA ALA A 75 5.36 -6.48 0.18
C ALA A 75 5.82 -7.74 0.92
N VAL A 76 6.95 -7.68 1.60
CA VAL A 76 7.44 -8.74 2.49
C VAL A 76 7.22 -8.30 3.94
N ASN A 77 6.32 -8.96 4.65
CA ASN A 77 5.89 -8.54 5.99
C ASN A 77 7.02 -8.74 7.04
N PRO A 78 7.48 -7.68 7.73
CA PRO A 78 8.49 -7.80 8.79
C PRO A 78 7.96 -8.28 10.14
N PHE A 79 6.66 -8.57 10.26
CA PHE A 79 5.97 -8.98 11.49
C PHE A 79 6.19 -8.03 12.69
N SER A 80 6.54 -6.78 12.41
CA SER A 80 6.88 -5.75 13.39
C SER A 80 6.42 -4.38 12.91
N PHE A 81 6.33 -3.42 13.83
CA PHE A 81 5.95 -2.05 13.48
C PHE A 81 7.06 -1.40 12.64
N PHE A 82 6.67 -0.82 11.51
CA PHE A 82 7.59 -0.20 10.57
C PHE A 82 7.20 1.27 10.34
N PRO A 83 8.05 2.25 10.71
CA PRO A 83 7.67 3.67 10.81
C PRO A 83 7.61 4.42 9.47
N ILE A 84 7.09 3.79 8.42
CA ILE A 84 7.00 4.37 7.06
C ILE A 84 5.67 5.05 6.73
N TYR A 85 4.64 4.85 7.56
CA TYR A 85 3.30 5.39 7.32
C TYR A 85 3.11 6.84 7.82
N ASN A 86 4.19 7.62 7.91
CA ASN A 86 4.13 8.98 8.42
C ASN A 86 3.42 9.91 7.41
N PRO A 87 2.53 10.84 7.84
CA PRO A 87 1.91 11.82 6.95
C PRO A 87 2.89 12.68 6.15
N LYS A 88 4.08 12.99 6.70
CA LYS A 88 5.16 13.67 5.96
C LYS A 88 5.56 12.86 4.71
N TYR A 89 5.56 11.54 4.82
CA TYR A 89 5.87 10.61 3.75
C TYR A 89 4.78 10.56 2.69
N ALA A 90 3.52 10.46 3.11
CA ALA A 90 2.39 10.52 2.18
C ALA A 90 2.44 11.80 1.31
N ARG A 91 2.78 12.94 1.92
CA ARG A 91 2.93 14.21 1.20
C ARG A 91 4.09 14.19 0.20
N LEU A 92 5.25 13.63 0.58
CA LEU A 92 6.39 13.48 -0.32
C LEU A 92 6.02 12.67 -1.58
N TYR A 93 5.32 11.55 -1.40
CA TYR A 93 4.87 10.71 -2.52
C TYR A 93 3.79 11.39 -3.37
N SER A 94 2.84 12.13 -2.77
CA SER A 94 1.82 12.88 -3.55
C SER A 94 2.40 14.00 -4.42
N GLN A 95 3.58 14.51 -4.06
CA GLN A 95 4.29 15.50 -4.87
C GLN A 95 5.06 14.85 -6.01
N SER A 96 5.39 13.57 -5.88
CA SER A 96 6.15 12.84 -6.88
C SER A 96 5.24 12.15 -7.88
N ARG A 97 5.02 12.80 -9.02
CA ARG A 97 4.10 12.35 -10.07
C ARG A 97 4.59 11.16 -10.90
N LYS A 98 5.84 10.71 -10.71
CA LYS A 98 6.47 9.68 -11.52
C LYS A 98 6.80 8.44 -10.68
N LEU A 99 6.21 7.30 -11.05
CA LEU A 99 6.56 6.00 -10.45
C LEU A 99 8.04 5.69 -10.70
N GLY A 100 8.73 5.18 -9.67
CA GLY A 100 10.16 4.87 -9.72
C GLY A 100 11.11 6.05 -9.47
N SER A 101 10.60 7.27 -9.26
CA SER A 101 11.42 8.42 -8.82
C SER A 101 11.75 8.39 -7.33
N LEU A 102 10.91 7.73 -6.55
CA LEU A 102 11.08 7.49 -5.12
C LEU A 102 11.12 5.98 -4.88
N PRO A 103 11.66 5.53 -3.73
CA PRO A 103 11.70 4.11 -3.42
C PRO A 103 10.31 3.47 -3.41
N PRO A 104 10.22 2.13 -3.54
CA PRO A 104 8.95 1.44 -3.58
C PRO A 104 8.14 1.66 -2.31
N HIS A 105 6.90 2.12 -2.48
CA HIS A 105 6.02 2.42 -1.36
C HIS A 105 4.54 2.39 -1.77
N ILE A 106 3.66 2.02 -0.83
CA ILE A 106 2.21 1.98 -1.07
C ILE A 106 1.64 3.34 -1.47
N PHE A 107 2.17 4.43 -0.91
CA PHE A 107 1.76 5.79 -1.26
C PHE A 107 2.04 6.16 -2.71
N ALA A 108 3.12 5.64 -3.31
CA ALA A 108 3.39 5.85 -4.73
C ALA A 108 2.31 5.19 -5.61
N ILE A 109 1.92 3.96 -5.28
CA ILE A 109 0.87 3.24 -6.00
C ILE A 109 -0.49 3.90 -5.80
N ALA A 110 -0.78 4.37 -4.58
CA ALA A 110 -2.01 5.09 -4.28
C ALA A 110 -2.14 6.37 -5.10
N ASP A 111 -1.08 7.18 -5.19
CA ASP A 111 -1.09 8.43 -5.96
C ASP A 111 -1.25 8.18 -7.47
N VAL A 112 -0.50 7.21 -8.01
CA VAL A 112 -0.62 6.78 -9.41
C VAL A 112 -2.02 6.24 -9.70
N THR A 113 -2.59 5.44 -8.80
CA THR A 113 -3.94 4.86 -8.97
C THR A 113 -5.02 5.92 -8.87
N TYR A 114 -4.88 6.88 -7.97
CA TYR A 114 -5.80 8.01 -7.83
C TYR A 114 -5.85 8.82 -9.13
N HIS A 115 -4.70 9.28 -9.61
CA HIS A 115 -4.62 10.08 -10.84
C HIS A 115 -5.00 9.31 -12.11
N ASN A 116 -4.55 8.06 -12.25
CA ASN A 116 -4.90 7.22 -13.40
C ASN A 116 -6.28 6.55 -13.26
N GLY A 117 -6.94 6.69 -12.11
CA GLY A 117 -8.24 6.10 -11.80
C GLY A 117 -9.40 7.08 -11.92
N GLU A 118 -9.17 8.36 -11.67
CA GLU A 118 -10.15 9.40 -12.04
C GLU A 118 -10.33 9.52 -13.56
N SER A 119 -9.34 9.09 -14.35
CA SER A 119 -9.35 9.25 -15.82
C SER A 119 -10.14 8.19 -16.59
N GLY A 120 -11.15 7.53 -15.98
CA GLY A 120 -12.08 6.66 -16.73
C GLY A 120 -11.45 5.42 -17.40
N SER A 121 -10.36 4.87 -16.84
CA SER A 121 -9.56 3.82 -17.49
C SER A 121 -10.16 2.40 -17.46
N GLY A 122 -11.44 2.23 -17.14
CA GLY A 122 -12.10 0.91 -17.12
C GLY A 122 -11.62 -0.06 -16.01
N LYS A 123 -11.08 0.44 -14.88
CA LYS A 123 -10.65 -0.44 -13.76
C LYS A 123 -11.83 -1.20 -13.15
N THR A 124 -13.01 -0.58 -13.08
CA THR A 124 -14.26 -1.23 -12.64
C THR A 124 -14.69 -2.33 -13.60
N GLU A 125 -14.65 -2.07 -14.91
CA GLU A 125 -14.97 -3.06 -15.94
C GLU A 125 -13.99 -4.25 -15.91
N SER A 126 -12.70 -3.96 -15.77
CA SER A 126 -11.66 -4.98 -15.66
C SER A 126 -11.81 -5.83 -14.39
N THR A 127 -12.21 -5.20 -13.27
CA THR A 127 -12.48 -5.91 -12.01
C THR A 127 -13.72 -6.81 -12.12
N ASN A 128 -14.79 -6.33 -12.77
CA ASN A 128 -15.99 -7.14 -13.03
C ASN A 128 -15.69 -8.37 -13.91
N HIS A 129 -14.87 -8.20 -14.96
CA HIS A 129 -14.43 -9.32 -15.80
C HIS A 129 -13.57 -10.32 -15.03
N LEU A 130 -12.66 -9.86 -14.18
CA LEU A 130 -11.83 -10.73 -13.35
C LEU A 130 -12.67 -11.54 -12.34
N ILE A 131 -13.60 -10.89 -11.64
CA ILE A 131 -14.52 -11.56 -10.70
C ILE A 131 -15.35 -12.60 -11.45
N SER A 132 -15.95 -12.24 -12.59
CA SER A 132 -16.73 -13.16 -13.42
C SER A 132 -15.91 -14.38 -13.84
N HIS A 133 -14.66 -14.18 -14.26
CA HIS A 133 -13.78 -15.27 -14.65
C HIS A 133 -13.44 -16.18 -13.46
N LEU A 134 -13.10 -15.62 -12.29
CA LEU A 134 -12.84 -16.39 -11.08
C LEU A 134 -14.06 -17.20 -10.62
N THR A 135 -15.27 -16.61 -10.67
CA THR A 135 -16.53 -17.32 -10.37
C THR A 135 -16.75 -18.48 -11.35
N SER A 136 -16.47 -18.27 -12.64
CA SER A 136 -16.60 -19.32 -13.66
C SER A 136 -15.64 -20.51 -13.43
N LEU A 137 -14.41 -20.21 -13.00
CA LEU A 137 -13.42 -21.23 -12.66
C LEU A 137 -13.78 -21.97 -11.37
N SER A 138 -14.32 -21.25 -10.38
CA SER A 138 -14.79 -21.84 -9.12
C SER A 138 -15.94 -22.83 -9.33
N GLN A 139 -16.86 -22.55 -10.26
CA GLN A 139 -17.95 -23.48 -10.62
C GLN A 139 -17.45 -24.72 -11.38
N LYS A 140 -16.32 -24.60 -12.08
CA LYS A 140 -15.71 -25.71 -12.85
C LYS A 140 -14.81 -26.61 -12.00
N GLY A 141 -14.39 -26.16 -10.81
CA GLY A 141 -13.62 -26.95 -9.84
C GLY A 141 -14.46 -27.78 -8.88
N THR A 142 -15.77 -27.55 -8.81
CA THR A 142 -16.69 -28.28 -7.93
C THR A 142 -17.58 -29.26 -8.71
N SER A 143 -16.97 -30.17 -9.45
CA SER A 143 -17.63 -31.39 -9.92
C SER A 143 -17.19 -32.59 -9.06
N ALA A 144 -17.37 -32.47 -7.74
CA ALA A 144 -17.33 -33.60 -6.80
C ALA A 144 -17.91 -33.17 -5.44
N CYS A 145 -19.23 -33.05 -5.33
CA CYS A 145 -20.06 -33.67 -4.28
C CYS A 145 -21.47 -33.06 -4.31
N SER A 146 -22.44 -33.96 -4.47
CA SER A 146 -23.88 -33.74 -4.49
C SER A 146 -24.42 -33.20 -3.16
N SER A 147 -25.23 -32.12 -3.21
CA SER A 147 -26.63 -32.04 -2.71
C SER A 147 -27.02 -30.58 -2.36
N GLU A 148 -28.05 -30.08 -3.05
CA GLU A 148 -29.23 -29.33 -2.55
C GLU A 148 -29.03 -28.42 -1.31
N THR A 149 -29.36 -27.12 -1.26
CA THR A 149 -30.51 -26.35 -1.76
C THR A 149 -30.37 -24.89 -1.30
N THR A 150 -30.93 -23.95 -2.08
CA THR A 150 -31.55 -22.67 -1.63
C THR A 150 -30.72 -21.67 -0.80
N LEU A 151 -30.49 -20.47 -1.38
CA LEU A 151 -30.53 -19.14 -0.73
C LEU A 151 -30.20 -18.07 -1.81
N LEU A 152 -31.13 -17.80 -2.72
CA LEU A 152 -32.09 -16.69 -2.64
C LEU A 152 -31.45 -15.30 -2.75
N ASN A 153 -31.47 -14.79 -3.98
CA ASN A 153 -31.99 -13.47 -4.35
C ASN A 153 -32.12 -12.44 -3.20
N ALA A 154 -31.07 -11.67 -2.97
CA ALA A 154 -31.13 -10.44 -2.17
C ALA A 154 -30.44 -9.31 -2.95
N GLY A 155 -31.18 -8.72 -3.89
CA GLY A 155 -30.86 -7.37 -4.38
C GLY A 155 -31.25 -6.36 -3.30
N PRO A 156 -30.40 -5.38 -2.96
CA PRO A 156 -30.78 -4.34 -2.01
C PRO A 156 -31.83 -3.43 -2.65
N VAL A 157 -33.07 -3.52 -2.13
CA VAL A 157 -34.14 -2.54 -2.33
C VAL A 157 -33.69 -1.22 -1.71
N LEU A 158 -33.55 -0.19 -2.54
CA LEU A 158 -33.52 1.20 -2.08
C LEU A 158 -34.75 1.91 -2.62
N GLU A 159 -35.74 1.94 -1.74
CA GLU A 159 -36.91 2.81 -1.72
C GLU A 159 -36.48 4.29 -1.79
N VAL A 160 -36.93 5.01 -2.82
CA VAL A 160 -37.11 6.47 -2.74
C VAL A 160 -38.57 6.74 -3.02
N GLY A 161 -39.35 6.70 -1.94
CA GLY A 161 -40.66 7.30 -1.87
C GLY A 161 -40.56 8.82 -1.71
N HIS A 162 -41.53 9.47 -2.34
CA HIS A 162 -42.14 10.75 -1.99
C HIS A 162 -41.57 12.10 -2.48
N ARG A 163 -42.42 12.67 -3.35
CA ARG A 163 -43.14 13.97 -3.23
C ARG A 163 -42.53 15.18 -3.92
N GLY A 164 -43.35 15.69 -4.83
CA GLY A 164 -43.36 17.03 -5.42
C GLY A 164 -44.48 17.05 -6.44
#